data_AF-A0A6P6RAV2-F1
#
_entry.id   AF-A0A6P6RAV2-F1
#
_cell.length_a   1.000
_cell.length_b   1.000
_cell.length_c   1.000
_cell.angle_alpha   90.00
_cell.angle_beta   90.00
_cell.angle_gamma   90.00
#
_symmetry.space_group_name_H-M   'P 1'
#
loop_
_entity.id
_entity.type
_entity.pdbx_description
1 polymer ?
#
loop_
_entity_poly.entity_id
_entity_poly.type
_entity_poly.pdbx_seq_one_letter_code
_entity_poly.pdbx_strand_id
1 'polypeptide(L)'
;MDGRQKDCYTQSPDTPAVRHRKTCTTNEGIEGFSQPSRETSNGASKRIPKRGGQLSSPSRGDHVPVYTLVLVLVLSVCTRFYKITEPPHVCWDETHFGKMGSYYINRTFFFDVHPPLGKMLIGLAGYLTGYDGTFPFIKPGDKYEHHNYWGMRAFCAALGSCLPPFSFLIVLELSQSTPAALIAASLLIFDTGCITLSQYILLDPILMFFIMGSVLCMVRFNTHRLRPFSFSWWFWLLLTGVCLSGSLGVKFVGLFVILLVGINTVFDLWRLLGDLSLSLLDFGKHLFARVFGLIMLPLFLYTTIFAVHFIILNRSGPGDGFFSSAFQSRLIGNNLHNASMPEYLAYGSVITVEESANAGGYLHSHWHLYPEGVGAPQQQVTAYLHKDYNNLWLVKRPDNSDDLTGPPELVRHGDIIRLEHKETTRNLHSHFHEAPLTKKHLQVTGYGINGSGDVNDLWQVEVCGGKKGDLVKVLRSKVRFLHRSTGCVLCSSGKTLPKWGWEQVEVTCSPYVKETPNTQWNIEDHINPKLPNISLSVLKPTFLEVLWESHIVMIRGNSGLKPKDNEMNSKPWHWPINYQVEYLKRFFSYLFLFFKVYK
;
A
#
# COMPACT_ATOMS: atom_id res chain seq x y z
N MET A 1 34.87 38.09 7.98
CA MET A 1 36.17 38.39 7.33
C MET A 1 37.19 37.37 7.80
N ASP A 2 38.16 37.06 6.95
CA ASP A 2 39.26 36.12 7.19
C ASP A 2 40.06 36.43 8.48
N GLY A 3 40.79 35.52 9.11
CA GLY A 3 41.24 34.19 8.67
C GLY A 3 42.73 34.19 8.27
N ARG A 4 43.63 33.71 9.15
CA ARG A 4 44.98 33.17 8.82
C ARG A 4 45.79 32.81 10.07
N GLN A 5 46.41 31.62 10.03
CA GLN A 5 47.85 31.38 10.19
C GLN A 5 48.08 29.95 9.65
N LYS A 6 48.82 29.75 8.54
CA LYS A 6 50.26 29.41 8.44
C LYS A 6 50.37 27.98 7.84
N ASP A 7 51.35 27.58 7.01
CA ASP A 7 52.62 28.18 6.57
C ASP A 7 52.90 27.96 5.06
N CYS A 8 53.99 28.55 4.55
CA CYS A 8 54.35 28.62 3.12
C CYS A 8 55.43 27.63 2.63
N TYR A 9 55.15 27.01 1.47
CA TYR A 9 56.01 26.82 0.29
C TYR A 9 57.46 26.27 0.38
N THR A 10 57.76 25.28 -0.47
CA THR A 10 58.66 25.45 -1.65
C THR A 10 58.58 24.28 -2.64
N GLN A 11 58.10 24.51 -3.87
CA GLN A 11 58.20 23.60 -5.03
C GLN A 11 57.99 24.39 -6.33
N SER A 12 58.86 24.19 -7.34
CA SER A 12 58.71 24.49 -8.79
C SER A 12 60.09 24.49 -9.48
N PRO A 13 60.23 24.26 -10.81
CA PRO A 13 59.26 23.69 -11.76
C PRO A 13 59.86 22.59 -12.70
N ASP A 14 59.10 22.28 -13.76
CA ASP A 14 59.50 21.78 -15.09
C ASP A 14 59.39 20.28 -15.48
N THR A 15 58.47 20.10 -16.45
CA THR A 15 58.15 19.04 -17.42
C THR A 15 59.25 18.75 -18.48
N PRO A 16 59.04 17.88 -19.50
CA PRO A 16 58.27 16.61 -19.61
C PRO A 16 59.10 15.48 -20.32
N ALA A 17 58.55 14.25 -20.48
CA ALA A 17 58.67 13.49 -21.75
C ALA A 17 57.92 12.14 -21.77
N VAL A 18 57.29 11.87 -22.92
CA VAL A 18 56.74 10.58 -23.37
C VAL A 18 57.85 9.54 -23.57
N ARG A 19 57.57 8.23 -23.38
CA ARG A 19 58.47 7.15 -23.86
C ARG A 19 57.75 6.11 -24.73
N HIS A 20 58.42 5.78 -25.84
CA HIS A 20 57.87 5.05 -26.99
C HIS A 20 58.09 3.53 -26.97
N ARG A 21 57.25 2.87 -27.78
CA ARG A 21 57.25 1.46 -28.22
C ARG A 21 58.41 1.12 -29.17
N LYS A 22 59.07 -0.04 -28.97
CA LYS A 22 59.85 -0.83 -29.98
C LYS A 22 59.73 -2.32 -29.56
N THR A 23 59.25 -3.29 -30.35
CA THR A 23 59.71 -3.89 -31.63
C THR A 23 61.12 -4.49 -31.59
N CYS A 24 61.20 -5.82 -31.73
CA CYS A 24 62.42 -6.58 -32.03
C CYS A 24 62.10 -7.68 -33.05
N THR A 25 62.93 -7.78 -34.10
CA THR A 25 62.89 -8.82 -35.14
C THR A 25 64.31 -9.16 -35.60
N THR A 26 64.71 -10.42 -35.32
CA THR A 26 65.46 -11.37 -36.19
C THR A 26 66.92 -11.13 -36.69
N ASN A 27 67.63 -12.27 -36.78
CA ASN A 27 68.85 -12.62 -37.56
C ASN A 27 70.24 -12.26 -36.94
N GLU A 28 71.35 -13.02 -37.12
CA GLU A 28 71.64 -14.17 -38.03
C GLU A 28 72.87 -15.04 -37.59
N GLY A 29 73.16 -16.16 -38.29
CA GLY A 29 74.43 -16.95 -38.22
C GLY A 29 74.24 -18.50 -38.31
N ILE A 30 74.23 -19.18 -39.48
CA ILE A 30 75.36 -19.65 -40.33
C ILE A 30 76.07 -20.89 -39.71
N GLU A 31 76.46 -22.01 -40.38
CA GLU A 31 76.53 -22.43 -41.81
C GLU A 31 75.42 -23.47 -42.22
N GLY A 32 75.49 -24.42 -43.19
CA GLY A 32 76.51 -24.81 -44.21
C GLY A 32 75.96 -25.71 -45.36
N PHE A 33 76.79 -25.97 -46.39
CA PHE A 33 76.41 -26.28 -47.80
C PHE A 33 76.15 -27.76 -48.18
N SER A 34 75.24 -28.02 -49.13
CA SER A 34 75.42 -28.93 -50.31
C SER A 34 74.21 -28.91 -51.27
N GLN A 35 74.38 -29.43 -52.50
CA GLN A 35 73.67 -28.97 -53.72
C GLN A 35 72.85 -30.10 -54.46
N PRO A 36 72.19 -29.90 -55.64
CA PRO A 36 70.75 -30.22 -55.77
C PRO A 36 70.37 -31.23 -56.88
N SER A 37 69.08 -31.60 -56.94
CA SER A 37 68.38 -31.91 -58.21
C SER A 37 66.85 -31.72 -58.08
N ARG A 38 66.17 -31.45 -59.21
CA ARG A 38 64.72 -31.16 -59.35
C ARG A 38 63.92 -32.50 -59.35
N GLU A 39 62.61 -32.62 -59.12
CA GLU A 39 61.45 -31.85 -59.63
C GLU A 39 60.15 -31.97 -58.78
N THR A 40 59.18 -31.08 -59.09
CA THR A 40 57.69 -31.21 -58.96
C THR A 40 57.00 -31.52 -57.62
N SER A 41 56.53 -30.43 -56.98
CA SER A 41 55.14 -30.19 -56.53
C SER A 41 54.22 -31.36 -56.07
N ASN A 42 53.92 -31.44 -54.77
CA ASN A 42 52.60 -31.09 -54.19
C ASN A 42 52.42 -31.53 -52.72
N GLY A 43 51.70 -30.75 -51.91
CA GLY A 43 50.88 -31.26 -50.79
C GLY A 43 51.57 -31.62 -49.45
N ALA A 44 51.89 -30.62 -48.63
CA ALA A 44 52.12 -30.75 -47.18
C ALA A 44 50.88 -31.29 -46.42
N SER A 45 50.93 -31.89 -45.22
CA SER A 45 52.02 -32.41 -44.36
C SER A 45 51.43 -33.42 -43.35
N LYS A 46 52.26 -34.33 -42.79
CA LYS A 46 51.85 -35.39 -41.85
C LYS A 46 51.86 -34.97 -40.37
N ARG A 47 51.01 -35.63 -39.57
CA ARG A 47 50.87 -35.48 -38.10
C ARG A 47 52.10 -35.99 -37.31
N ILE A 48 52.39 -35.35 -36.17
CA ILE A 48 53.12 -35.90 -35.01
C ILE A 48 52.36 -35.50 -33.71
N PRO A 49 52.32 -36.31 -32.64
CA PRO A 49 51.18 -36.33 -31.70
C PRO A 49 51.38 -35.55 -30.39
N LYS A 50 50.30 -35.35 -29.63
CA LYS A 50 50.32 -34.90 -28.22
C LYS A 50 49.65 -35.92 -27.29
N ARG A 51 50.32 -36.19 -26.16
CA ARG A 51 49.83 -37.01 -25.04
C ARG A 51 48.49 -36.47 -24.51
N GLY A 52 47.47 -37.31 -24.45
CA GLY A 52 46.25 -37.05 -23.67
C GLY A 52 46.37 -37.67 -22.29
N GLY A 53 46.53 -36.85 -21.24
CA GLY A 53 46.29 -37.29 -19.87
C GLY A 53 44.80 -37.27 -19.58
N GLN A 54 44.20 -38.42 -19.27
CA GLN A 54 42.82 -38.47 -18.79
C GLN A 54 42.74 -37.87 -17.38
N LEU A 55 42.30 -36.62 -17.28
CA LEU A 55 41.83 -36.08 -16.01
C LEU A 55 40.40 -36.60 -15.79
N SER A 56 40.28 -37.65 -14.97
CA SER A 56 38.99 -38.22 -14.59
C SER A 56 38.18 -37.19 -13.80
N SER A 57 37.17 -36.59 -14.43
CA SER A 57 36.19 -35.75 -13.74
C SER A 57 35.35 -36.61 -12.78
N PRO A 58 35.28 -36.31 -11.47
CA PRO A 58 34.37 -37.02 -10.58
C PRO A 58 32.93 -36.58 -10.89
N SER A 59 32.13 -37.51 -11.41
CA SER A 59 30.69 -37.36 -11.57
C SER A 59 29.98 -37.36 -10.20
N ARG A 60 30.03 -36.23 -9.49
CA ARG A 60 29.14 -35.97 -8.35
C ARG A 60 27.73 -35.78 -8.89
N GLY A 61 26.86 -36.76 -8.65
CA GLY A 61 25.46 -36.71 -9.12
C GLY A 61 24.63 -35.64 -8.42
N ASP A 62 23.72 -35.04 -9.18
CA ASP A 62 22.76 -33.98 -8.78
C ASP A 62 21.67 -34.49 -7.83
N HIS A 63 22.06 -35.12 -6.72
CA HIS A 63 21.14 -35.46 -5.65
C HIS A 63 21.13 -34.35 -4.60
N VAL A 64 20.06 -33.55 -4.61
CA VAL A 64 19.66 -32.76 -3.44
C VAL A 64 19.73 -33.70 -2.23
N PRO A 65 20.48 -33.38 -1.16
CA PRO A 65 20.66 -34.29 -0.04
C PRO A 65 19.36 -34.36 0.77
N VAL A 66 18.45 -35.23 0.33
CA VAL A 66 17.06 -35.32 0.82
C VAL A 66 17.02 -35.49 2.33
N TYR A 67 17.90 -36.33 2.88
CA TYR A 67 18.05 -36.52 4.33
C TYR A 67 18.39 -35.23 5.08
N THR A 68 19.26 -34.38 4.52
CA THR A 68 19.61 -33.07 5.10
C THR A 68 18.45 -32.08 4.99
N LEU A 69 17.73 -32.07 3.87
CA LEU A 69 16.54 -31.22 3.70
C LEU A 69 15.40 -31.62 4.65
N VAL A 70 15.16 -32.93 4.82
CA VAL A 70 14.18 -33.48 5.76
C VAL A 70 14.59 -33.14 7.20
N LEU A 71 15.87 -33.26 7.56
CA LEU A 71 16.37 -32.85 8.88
C LEU A 71 16.14 -31.35 9.13
N VAL A 72 16.45 -30.48 8.16
CA VAL A 72 16.19 -29.02 8.23
C VAL A 72 14.70 -28.73 8.39
N LEU A 73 13.83 -29.45 7.67
CA LEU A 73 12.38 -29.31 7.80
C LEU A 73 11.86 -29.74 9.18
N VAL A 74 12.28 -30.91 9.67
CA VAL A 74 11.88 -31.43 10.99
C VAL A 74 12.33 -30.49 12.10
N LEU A 75 13.59 -30.04 12.08
CA LEU A 75 14.11 -29.07 13.06
C LEU A 75 13.35 -27.74 12.99
N SER A 76 13.07 -27.24 11.78
CA SER A 76 12.32 -25.99 11.56
C SER A 76 10.90 -26.04 12.13
N VAL A 77 10.19 -27.15 11.94
CA VAL A 77 8.86 -27.40 12.51
C VAL A 77 8.95 -27.53 14.03
N CYS A 78 9.89 -28.33 14.54
CA CYS A 78 10.06 -28.52 15.98
C CYS A 78 10.35 -27.21 16.73
N THR A 79 11.21 -26.32 16.21
CA THR A 79 11.52 -25.05 16.90
C THR A 79 10.36 -24.07 16.90
N ARG A 80 9.51 -24.07 15.87
CA ARG A 80 8.39 -23.11 15.73
C ARG A 80 7.09 -23.58 16.35
N PHE A 81 6.81 -24.88 16.34
CA PHE A 81 5.63 -25.43 17.02
C PHE A 81 5.85 -25.66 18.52
N TYR A 82 7.09 -25.57 19.02
CA TYR A 82 7.38 -25.67 20.44
C TYR A 82 6.61 -24.61 21.26
N LYS A 83 5.76 -25.08 22.17
CA LYS A 83 4.96 -24.25 23.10
C LYS A 83 4.10 -23.16 22.42
N ILE A 84 3.56 -23.41 21.23
CA ILE A 84 2.77 -22.42 20.46
C ILE A 84 1.52 -21.84 21.18
N THR A 85 0.95 -22.58 22.13
CA THR A 85 -0.16 -22.13 23.00
C THR A 85 0.31 -21.27 24.19
N GLU A 86 1.61 -21.18 24.45
CA GLU A 86 2.18 -20.30 25.45
C GLU A 86 2.79 -19.05 24.78
N PRO A 87 2.52 -17.83 25.29
CA PRO A 87 1.59 -17.51 26.36
C PRO A 87 0.11 -17.54 25.91
N PRO A 88 -0.84 -17.90 26.80
CA PRO A 88 -2.28 -17.92 26.52
C PRO A 88 -2.93 -16.53 26.64
N HIS A 89 -2.25 -15.50 26.15
CA HIS A 89 -2.73 -14.12 26.08
C HIS A 89 -2.29 -13.48 24.76
N VAL A 90 -2.99 -12.41 24.37
CA VAL A 90 -2.73 -11.63 23.16
C VAL A 90 -1.38 -10.92 23.27
N CYS A 91 -0.47 -11.16 22.32
CA CYS A 91 0.81 -10.47 22.23
C CYS A 91 0.76 -9.31 21.22
N TRP A 92 1.51 -8.23 21.49
CA TRP A 92 1.77 -7.07 20.60
C TRP A 92 0.73 -6.84 19.47
N ASP A 93 1.05 -7.19 18.21
CA ASP A 93 0.21 -6.96 17.02
C ASP A 93 -0.84 -8.06 16.75
N GLU A 94 -0.93 -9.12 17.57
CA GLU A 94 -2.06 -10.06 17.52
C GLU A 94 -3.38 -9.31 17.80
N THR A 95 -3.33 -8.22 18.58
CA THR A 95 -4.42 -7.26 18.78
C THR A 95 -4.98 -6.72 17.46
N HIS A 96 -4.13 -6.44 16.47
CA HIS A 96 -4.53 -5.92 15.18
C HIS A 96 -4.95 -7.05 14.24
N PHE A 97 -4.09 -8.04 14.01
CA PHE A 97 -4.33 -9.04 12.96
C PHE A 97 -5.33 -10.13 13.37
N GLY A 98 -5.43 -10.48 14.66
CA GLY A 98 -6.47 -11.36 15.18
C GLY A 98 -7.87 -10.71 15.11
N LYS A 99 -7.95 -9.41 15.41
CA LYS A 99 -9.18 -8.60 15.24
C LYS A 99 -9.63 -8.55 13.79
N MET A 100 -8.69 -8.30 12.87
CA MET A 100 -8.96 -8.34 11.43
C MET A 100 -9.40 -9.74 10.95
N GLY A 101 -8.81 -10.81 11.48
CA GLY A 101 -9.26 -12.19 11.23
C GLY A 101 -10.71 -12.42 11.69
N SER A 102 -11.06 -11.88 12.86
CA SER A 102 -12.43 -11.93 13.42
C SER A 102 -13.43 -11.18 12.55
N TYR A 103 -13.04 -10.03 11.96
CA TYR A 103 -13.89 -9.28 11.03
C TYR A 103 -14.21 -10.06 9.73
N TYR A 104 -13.30 -10.89 9.21
CA TYR A 104 -13.61 -11.78 8.07
C TYR A 104 -14.65 -12.84 8.42
N ILE A 105 -14.56 -13.42 9.62
CA ILE A 105 -15.53 -14.43 10.10
C ILE A 105 -16.91 -13.79 10.28
N ASN A 106 -16.97 -12.61 10.91
CA ASN A 106 -18.20 -11.84 11.12
C ASN A 106 -18.75 -11.13 9.87
N ARG A 107 -17.96 -11.10 8.77
CA ARG A 107 -18.22 -10.40 7.50
C ARG A 107 -18.38 -8.87 7.63
N THR A 108 -17.89 -8.29 8.72
CA THR A 108 -17.96 -6.85 9.00
C THR A 108 -16.82 -6.10 8.31
N PHE A 109 -17.14 -5.09 7.52
CA PHE A 109 -16.14 -4.33 6.78
C PHE A 109 -15.20 -3.54 7.71
N PHE A 110 -13.92 -3.51 7.35
CA PHE A 110 -12.89 -2.76 8.06
C PHE A 110 -11.85 -2.22 7.08
N PHE A 111 -11.17 -1.15 7.49
CA PHE A 111 -10.07 -0.55 6.73
C PHE A 111 -8.73 -0.96 7.35
N ASP A 112 -7.74 -1.22 6.50
CA ASP A 112 -6.33 -1.35 6.89
C ASP A 112 -5.41 -0.87 5.76
N VAL A 113 -4.20 -0.43 6.11
CA VAL A 113 -3.20 0.07 5.16
C VAL A 113 -2.50 -1.03 4.34
N HIS A 114 -2.55 -2.29 4.77
CA HIS A 114 -1.94 -3.41 4.07
C HIS A 114 -2.97 -4.21 3.26
N PRO A 115 -2.57 -4.78 2.10
CA PRO A 115 -3.42 -5.70 1.32
C PRO A 115 -3.99 -6.89 2.12
N PRO A 116 -5.10 -7.51 1.64
CA PRO A 116 -5.95 -8.33 2.49
C PRO A 116 -5.54 -9.80 2.63
N LEU A 117 -4.68 -10.36 1.76
CA LEU A 117 -4.43 -11.81 1.66
C LEU A 117 -4.03 -12.43 3.01
N GLY A 118 -3.02 -11.88 3.68
CA GLY A 118 -2.51 -12.48 4.92
C GLY A 118 -3.56 -12.47 6.03
N LYS A 119 -4.40 -11.45 6.09
CA LYS A 119 -5.51 -11.34 7.06
C LYS A 119 -6.64 -12.32 6.74
N MET A 120 -6.97 -12.48 5.45
CA MET A 120 -7.94 -13.50 5.00
C MET A 120 -7.46 -14.91 5.32
N LEU A 121 -6.15 -15.18 5.16
CA LEU A 121 -5.55 -16.47 5.50
C LEU A 121 -5.56 -16.73 7.03
N ILE A 122 -5.30 -15.72 7.86
CA ILE A 122 -5.45 -15.80 9.33
C ILE A 122 -6.92 -16.07 9.72
N GLY A 123 -7.87 -15.33 9.14
CA GLY A 123 -9.30 -15.54 9.37
C GLY A 123 -9.77 -16.95 8.94
N LEU A 124 -9.29 -17.42 7.80
CA LEU A 124 -9.54 -18.78 7.30
C LEU A 124 -8.95 -19.85 8.23
N ALA A 125 -7.71 -19.67 8.70
CA ALA A 125 -7.09 -20.58 9.66
C ALA A 125 -7.90 -20.67 10.96
N GLY A 126 -8.33 -19.53 11.50
CA GLY A 126 -9.23 -19.49 12.66
C GLY A 126 -10.53 -20.25 12.40
N TYR A 127 -11.24 -19.92 11.31
CA TYR A 127 -12.51 -20.56 10.94
C TYR A 127 -12.39 -22.08 10.80
N LEU A 128 -11.35 -22.57 10.13
CA LEU A 128 -11.09 -24.01 9.94
C LEU A 128 -10.76 -24.75 11.26
N THR A 129 -10.30 -24.03 12.28
CA THR A 129 -9.98 -24.60 13.61
C THR A 129 -11.04 -24.34 14.68
N GLY A 130 -12.21 -23.82 14.31
CA GLY A 130 -13.33 -23.60 15.24
C GLY A 130 -13.19 -22.34 16.09
N TYR A 131 -12.56 -21.28 15.57
CA TYR A 131 -12.70 -19.93 16.10
C TYR A 131 -13.94 -19.26 15.48
N ASP A 132 -14.72 -18.60 16.33
CA ASP A 132 -16.06 -18.07 16.05
C ASP A 132 -16.08 -16.57 15.70
N GLY A 133 -14.97 -15.85 15.91
CA GLY A 133 -14.87 -14.42 15.61
C GLY A 133 -15.38 -13.49 16.72
N THR A 134 -15.67 -14.00 17.93
CA THR A 134 -16.26 -13.19 19.00
C THR A 134 -15.25 -12.50 19.92
N PHE A 135 -14.01 -12.98 19.98
CA PHE A 135 -12.98 -12.42 20.85
C PHE A 135 -12.54 -11.00 20.38
N PRO A 136 -12.54 -9.98 21.25
CA PRO A 136 -12.50 -8.58 20.81
C PRO A 136 -11.09 -8.02 20.51
N PHE A 137 -10.03 -8.72 20.91
CA PHE A 137 -8.62 -8.33 20.67
C PHE A 137 -8.35 -6.84 21.02
N ILE A 138 -8.55 -6.44 22.28
CA ILE A 138 -8.54 -5.02 22.67
C ILE A 138 -7.11 -4.54 22.96
N LYS A 139 -6.37 -5.24 23.83
CA LYS A 139 -5.02 -4.83 24.27
C LYS A 139 -4.09 -6.03 24.45
N PRO A 140 -2.76 -5.83 24.38
CA PRO A 140 -1.81 -6.87 24.72
C PRO A 140 -1.98 -7.30 26.19
N GLY A 141 -1.89 -8.60 26.45
CA GLY A 141 -2.10 -9.20 27.77
C GLY A 141 -3.53 -9.67 28.06
N ASP A 142 -4.51 -9.37 27.21
CA ASP A 142 -5.86 -9.96 27.31
C ASP A 142 -5.76 -11.50 27.16
N LYS A 143 -6.40 -12.26 28.05
CA LYS A 143 -6.42 -13.73 27.98
C LYS A 143 -7.45 -14.21 26.97
N TYR A 144 -7.16 -15.28 26.24
CA TYR A 144 -8.08 -15.83 25.25
C TYR A 144 -9.28 -16.59 25.84
N GLU A 145 -9.24 -16.93 27.14
CA GLU A 145 -10.31 -17.64 27.86
C GLU A 145 -10.73 -18.93 27.16
N HIS A 146 -11.95 -18.99 26.62
CA HIS A 146 -12.52 -20.18 25.97
C HIS A 146 -12.38 -20.17 24.43
N HIS A 147 -11.75 -19.15 23.84
CA HIS A 147 -11.70 -18.97 22.39
C HIS A 147 -10.53 -19.73 21.74
N ASN A 148 -10.78 -20.41 20.61
CA ASN A 148 -9.81 -21.26 19.92
C ASN A 148 -8.81 -20.48 19.04
N TYR A 149 -7.89 -19.71 19.64
CA TYR A 149 -6.86 -18.95 18.91
C TYR A 149 -5.73 -19.82 18.30
N TRP A 150 -5.57 -21.06 18.76
CA TRP A 150 -4.38 -21.90 18.47
C TRP A 150 -4.13 -22.09 16.97
N GLY A 151 -5.19 -22.23 16.16
CA GLY A 151 -5.08 -22.50 14.72
C GLY A 151 -4.52 -21.34 13.93
N MET A 152 -4.78 -20.10 14.36
CA MET A 152 -4.19 -18.91 13.74
C MET A 152 -2.67 -18.87 13.97
N ARG A 153 -2.21 -19.14 15.20
CA ARG A 153 -0.78 -19.27 15.50
C ARG A 153 -0.14 -20.44 14.74
N ALA A 154 -0.79 -21.62 14.75
CA ALA A 154 -0.31 -22.80 14.03
C ALA A 154 -0.15 -22.57 12.53
N PHE A 155 -1.03 -21.79 11.90
CA PHE A 155 -0.90 -21.40 10.50
C PHE A 155 0.32 -20.49 10.25
N CYS A 156 0.54 -19.48 11.09
CA CYS A 156 1.73 -18.63 11.00
C CYS A 156 3.03 -19.43 11.24
N ALA A 157 3.03 -20.36 12.21
CA ALA A 157 4.15 -21.22 12.49
C ALA A 157 4.42 -22.23 11.36
N ALA A 158 3.38 -22.75 10.69
CA ALA A 158 3.52 -23.62 9.53
C ALA A 158 4.23 -22.91 8.37
N LEU A 159 3.77 -21.71 7.99
CA LEU A 159 4.41 -20.91 6.94
C LEU A 159 5.81 -20.44 7.33
N GLY A 160 6.02 -20.08 8.59
CA GLY A 160 7.34 -19.79 9.16
C GLY A 160 8.28 -21.00 9.10
N SER A 161 7.76 -22.22 9.23
CA SER A 161 8.55 -23.46 9.17
C SER A 161 9.10 -23.77 7.77
N CYS A 162 8.54 -23.17 6.73
CA CYS A 162 9.08 -23.26 5.37
C CYS A 162 10.30 -22.34 5.14
N LEU A 163 10.55 -21.34 5.98
CA LEU A 163 11.62 -20.35 5.74
C LEU A 163 13.04 -20.98 5.76
N PRO A 164 13.44 -21.82 6.73
CA PRO A 164 14.75 -22.47 6.69
C PRO A 164 14.92 -23.48 5.54
N PRO A 165 13.94 -24.35 5.20
CA PRO A 165 13.98 -25.14 3.97
C PRO A 165 14.13 -24.29 2.70
N PHE A 166 13.45 -23.14 2.58
CA PHE A 166 13.64 -22.24 1.44
C PHE A 166 15.04 -21.64 1.41
N SER A 167 15.60 -21.19 2.55
CA SER A 167 16.99 -20.73 2.64
C SER A 167 18.00 -21.81 2.26
N PHE A 168 17.79 -23.05 2.74
CA PHE A 168 18.61 -24.20 2.37
C PHE A 168 18.63 -24.40 0.85
N LEU A 169 17.47 -24.44 0.21
CA LEU A 169 17.36 -24.66 -1.24
C LEU A 169 17.92 -23.49 -2.05
N ILE A 170 17.67 -22.23 -1.65
CA ILE A 170 18.23 -21.04 -2.31
C ILE A 170 19.76 -21.08 -2.27
N VAL A 171 20.36 -21.31 -1.10
CA VAL A 171 21.82 -21.31 -0.95
C VAL A 171 22.45 -22.55 -1.59
N LEU A 172 21.77 -23.70 -1.58
CA LEU A 172 22.24 -24.90 -2.28
C LEU A 172 22.32 -24.67 -3.80
N GLU A 173 21.28 -24.09 -4.41
CA GLU A 173 21.27 -23.77 -5.85
C GLU A 173 22.31 -22.71 -6.22
N LEU A 174 22.49 -21.67 -5.40
CA LEU A 174 23.41 -20.57 -5.69
C LEU A 174 24.89 -20.93 -5.44
N SER A 175 25.19 -21.75 -4.43
CA SER A 175 26.56 -22.08 -4.02
C SER A 175 27.03 -23.48 -4.43
N GLN A 176 26.11 -24.37 -4.82
CA GLN A 176 26.37 -25.78 -5.08
C GLN A 176 27.07 -26.52 -3.91
N SER A 177 26.86 -26.03 -2.68
CA SER A 177 27.57 -26.45 -1.47
C SER A 177 26.61 -26.77 -0.33
N THR A 178 26.46 -28.06 -0.01
CA THR A 178 25.64 -28.53 1.11
C THR A 178 26.05 -27.93 2.46
N PRO A 179 27.35 -27.79 2.81
CA PRO A 179 27.74 -27.13 4.06
C PRO A 179 27.29 -25.66 4.14
N ALA A 180 27.40 -24.90 3.04
CA ALA A 180 26.95 -23.50 3.01
C ALA A 180 25.43 -23.40 3.17
N ALA A 181 24.68 -24.27 2.48
CA ALA A 181 23.23 -24.37 2.62
C ALA A 181 22.79 -24.75 4.04
N LEU A 182 23.50 -25.69 4.69
CA LEU A 182 23.24 -26.10 6.07
C LEU A 182 23.51 -24.96 7.06
N ILE A 183 24.58 -24.19 6.89
CA ILE A 183 24.87 -23.01 7.71
C ILE A 183 23.73 -21.98 7.58
N ALA A 184 23.34 -21.64 6.34
CA ALA A 184 22.28 -20.66 6.09
C ALA A 184 20.91 -21.10 6.67
N ALA A 185 20.58 -22.39 6.58
CA ALA A 185 19.38 -22.95 7.19
C ALA A 185 19.45 -22.95 8.72
N SER A 186 20.60 -23.31 9.30
CA SER A 186 20.82 -23.35 10.74
C SER A 186 20.67 -21.97 11.37
N LEU A 187 21.19 -20.92 10.73
CA LEU A 187 21.00 -19.53 11.17
C LEU A 187 19.51 -19.18 11.32
N LEU A 188 18.64 -19.57 10.37
CA LEU A 188 17.20 -19.33 10.46
C LEU A 188 16.43 -20.35 11.33
N ILE A 189 16.99 -21.51 11.63
CA ILE A 189 16.41 -22.46 12.60
C ILE A 189 16.58 -21.95 14.03
N PHE A 190 17.73 -21.34 14.33
CA PHE A 190 18.11 -20.92 15.68
C PHE A 190 18.00 -19.40 15.95
N ASP A 191 17.63 -18.59 14.95
CA ASP A 191 17.30 -17.17 15.13
C ASP A 191 15.99 -16.99 15.91
N THR A 192 16.10 -16.54 17.17
CA THR A 192 14.97 -16.24 18.05
C THR A 192 14.03 -15.17 17.50
N GLY A 193 14.51 -14.23 16.68
CA GLY A 193 13.67 -13.21 16.04
C GLY A 193 12.78 -13.83 14.97
N CYS A 194 13.35 -14.71 14.14
CA CYS A 194 12.58 -15.47 13.15
C CYS A 194 11.59 -16.45 13.81
N ILE A 195 11.98 -17.13 14.90
CA ILE A 195 11.09 -18.00 15.67
C ILE A 195 9.94 -17.18 16.24
N THR A 196 10.21 -16.12 17.03
CA THR A 196 9.16 -15.35 17.71
C THR A 196 8.17 -14.75 16.72
N LEU A 197 8.63 -14.11 15.64
CA LEU A 197 7.74 -13.59 14.60
C LEU A 197 6.85 -14.67 13.97
N SER A 198 7.34 -15.91 13.85
CA SER A 198 6.57 -17.03 13.29
C SER A 198 5.52 -17.65 14.21
N GLN A 199 5.62 -17.48 15.52
CA GLN A 199 4.74 -18.15 16.49
C GLN A 199 3.44 -17.41 16.77
N TYR A 200 3.40 -16.09 16.54
CA TYR A 200 2.25 -15.24 16.83
C TYR A 200 1.37 -14.97 15.61
N ILE A 201 0.14 -14.51 15.86
CA ILE A 201 -0.84 -14.12 14.83
C ILE A 201 -0.39 -12.80 14.16
N LEU A 202 0.61 -12.92 13.29
CA LEU A 202 1.25 -11.81 12.56
C LEU A 202 1.17 -12.03 11.05
N LEU A 203 1.22 -10.94 10.28
CA LEU A 203 1.30 -11.00 8.81
C LEU A 203 2.71 -11.35 8.30
N ASP A 204 3.74 -11.09 9.10
CA ASP A 204 5.14 -11.18 8.68
C ASP A 204 5.61 -12.60 8.32
N PRO A 205 5.18 -13.69 8.99
CA PRO A 205 5.49 -15.06 8.56
C PRO A 205 4.93 -15.39 7.17
N ILE A 206 3.71 -14.89 6.88
CA ILE A 206 3.03 -15.07 5.61
C ILE A 206 3.75 -14.26 4.51
N LEU A 207 4.15 -13.02 4.83
CA LEU A 207 4.94 -12.18 3.93
C LEU A 207 6.30 -12.82 3.61
N MET A 208 7.04 -13.24 4.64
CA MET A 208 8.35 -13.87 4.50
C MET A 208 8.28 -15.17 3.70
N PHE A 209 7.21 -15.97 3.89
CA PHE A 209 6.95 -17.17 3.11
C PHE A 209 6.87 -16.84 1.60
N PHE A 210 6.06 -15.84 1.23
CA PHE A 210 5.92 -15.45 -0.17
C PHE A 210 7.16 -14.74 -0.73
N ILE A 211 7.90 -13.96 0.06
CA ILE A 211 9.16 -13.33 -0.36
C ILE A 211 10.22 -14.41 -0.63
N MET A 212 10.48 -15.31 0.32
CA MET A 212 11.47 -16.37 0.17
C MET A 212 11.04 -17.39 -0.90
N GLY A 213 9.75 -17.68 -1.00
CA GLY A 213 9.18 -18.48 -2.10
C GLY A 213 9.42 -17.84 -3.47
N SER A 214 9.26 -16.51 -3.60
CA SER A 214 9.54 -15.77 -4.84
C SER A 214 11.03 -15.86 -5.22
N VAL A 215 11.94 -15.68 -4.26
CA VAL A 215 13.38 -15.79 -4.49
C VAL A 215 13.78 -17.23 -4.86
N LEU A 216 13.24 -18.24 -4.17
CA LEU A 216 13.47 -19.65 -4.48
C LEU A 216 13.00 -19.99 -5.90
N CYS A 217 11.79 -19.56 -6.28
CA CYS A 217 11.24 -19.83 -7.60
C CYS A 217 12.02 -19.10 -8.71
N MET A 218 12.47 -17.86 -8.46
CA MET A 218 13.37 -17.12 -9.36
C MET A 218 14.71 -17.86 -9.56
N VAL A 219 15.33 -18.33 -8.48
CA VAL A 219 16.60 -19.09 -8.55
C VAL A 219 16.41 -20.40 -9.32
N ARG A 220 15.36 -21.17 -9.02
CA ARG A 220 15.04 -22.42 -9.73
C ARG A 220 14.69 -22.20 -11.20
N PHE A 221 13.99 -21.11 -11.53
CA PHE A 221 13.73 -20.67 -12.91
C PHE A 221 15.06 -20.39 -13.64
N ASN A 222 15.99 -19.66 -13.01
CA ASN A 222 17.32 -19.39 -13.55
C ASN A 222 18.13 -20.69 -13.79
N THR A 223 18.03 -21.69 -12.90
CA THR A 223 18.66 -23.02 -13.09
C THR A 223 18.14 -23.72 -14.36
N HIS A 224 16.85 -23.57 -14.68
CA HIS A 224 16.23 -24.16 -15.88
C HIS A 224 16.41 -23.33 -17.16
N ARG A 225 17.21 -22.25 -17.17
CA ARG A 225 17.42 -21.39 -18.35
C ARG A 225 17.88 -22.12 -19.62
N LEU A 226 18.59 -23.23 -19.47
CA LEU A 226 19.13 -24.04 -20.59
C LEU A 226 18.08 -24.92 -21.27
N ARG A 227 16.86 -25.02 -20.72
CA ARG A 227 15.72 -25.75 -21.30
C ARG A 227 14.49 -24.83 -21.36
N PRO A 228 14.56 -23.75 -22.16
CA PRO A 228 13.50 -22.75 -22.26
C PRO A 228 12.18 -23.39 -22.74
N PHE A 229 11.05 -22.84 -22.30
CA PHE A 229 9.69 -23.31 -22.64
C PHE A 229 9.35 -24.76 -22.24
N SER A 230 10.24 -25.46 -21.54
CA SER A 230 9.93 -26.76 -20.93
C SER A 230 8.86 -26.65 -19.85
N PHE A 231 8.20 -27.77 -19.51
CA PHE A 231 7.20 -27.80 -18.43
C PHE A 231 7.76 -27.27 -17.10
N SER A 232 8.97 -27.69 -16.72
CA SER A 232 9.64 -27.19 -15.50
C SER A 232 9.91 -25.68 -15.57
N TRP A 233 10.33 -25.17 -16.73
CA TRP A 233 10.58 -23.73 -16.92
C TRP A 233 9.30 -22.90 -16.74
N TRP A 234 8.19 -23.35 -17.34
CA TRP A 234 6.88 -22.73 -17.14
C TRP A 234 6.37 -22.86 -15.70
N PHE A 235 6.53 -24.03 -15.07
CA PHE A 235 6.12 -24.25 -13.68
C PHE A 235 6.80 -23.25 -12.73
N TRP A 236 8.13 -23.12 -12.79
CA TRP A 236 8.84 -22.16 -11.92
C TRP A 236 8.54 -20.70 -12.27
N LEU A 237 8.30 -20.36 -13.54
CA LEU A 237 7.90 -19.02 -13.96
C LEU A 237 6.53 -18.63 -13.38
N LEU A 238 5.54 -19.49 -13.54
CA LEU A 238 4.18 -19.25 -13.05
C LEU A 238 4.14 -19.27 -11.51
N LEU A 239 4.89 -20.18 -10.87
CA LEU A 239 4.99 -20.24 -9.41
C LEU A 239 5.71 -18.99 -8.84
N THR A 240 6.72 -18.45 -9.55
CA THR A 240 7.30 -17.14 -9.21
C THR A 240 6.21 -16.06 -9.24
N GLY A 241 5.38 -16.03 -10.29
CA GLY A 241 4.25 -15.10 -10.38
C GLY A 241 3.24 -15.22 -9.24
N VAL A 242 2.86 -16.44 -8.88
CA VAL A 242 1.97 -16.72 -7.73
C VAL A 242 2.58 -16.19 -6.42
N CYS A 243 3.87 -16.49 -6.17
CA CYS A 243 4.56 -16.01 -4.96
C CYS A 243 4.72 -14.48 -4.94
N LEU A 244 5.00 -13.84 -6.07
CA LEU A 244 5.05 -12.38 -6.18
C LEU A 244 3.69 -11.76 -5.84
N SER A 245 2.60 -12.29 -6.40
CA SER A 245 1.24 -11.85 -6.07
C SER A 245 0.92 -12.03 -4.59
N GLY A 246 1.34 -13.17 -4.00
CA GLY A 246 1.16 -13.44 -2.58
C GLY A 246 1.90 -12.41 -1.71
N SER A 247 3.13 -12.07 -2.05
CA SER A 247 3.93 -11.09 -1.30
C SER A 247 3.29 -9.70 -1.31
N LEU A 248 2.86 -9.23 -2.49
CA LEU A 248 2.15 -7.96 -2.66
C LEU A 248 0.79 -7.98 -1.96
N GLY A 249 0.07 -9.10 -2.05
CA GLY A 249 -1.24 -9.32 -1.44
C GLY A 249 -1.23 -9.35 0.10
N VAL A 250 -0.06 -9.51 0.75
CA VAL A 250 0.09 -9.48 2.21
C VAL A 250 0.50 -8.09 2.73
N LYS A 251 1.58 -7.50 2.21
CA LYS A 251 2.04 -6.13 2.53
C LYS A 251 2.73 -5.50 1.31
N PHE A 252 2.61 -4.18 1.13
CA PHE A 252 3.28 -3.46 0.03
C PHE A 252 4.83 -3.54 0.04
N VAL A 253 5.45 -3.99 1.14
CA VAL A 253 6.87 -4.36 1.21
C VAL A 253 7.24 -5.43 0.16
N GLY A 254 6.29 -6.25 -0.28
CA GLY A 254 6.46 -7.20 -1.39
C GLY A 254 6.87 -6.55 -2.73
N LEU A 255 6.66 -5.24 -2.90
CA LEU A 255 7.17 -4.51 -4.08
C LEU A 255 8.70 -4.61 -4.22
N PHE A 256 9.45 -4.77 -3.13
CA PHE A 256 10.91 -4.92 -3.19
C PHE A 256 11.35 -6.27 -3.77
N VAL A 257 10.60 -7.36 -3.52
CA VAL A 257 10.90 -8.66 -4.17
C VAL A 257 10.44 -8.68 -5.62
N ILE A 258 9.34 -7.98 -5.96
CA ILE A 258 8.95 -7.73 -7.36
C ILE A 258 10.05 -6.97 -8.10
N LEU A 259 10.64 -5.94 -7.49
CA LEU A 259 11.77 -5.19 -8.07
C LEU A 259 13.01 -6.09 -8.26
N LEU A 260 13.36 -6.92 -7.27
CA LEU A 260 14.49 -7.86 -7.38
C LEU A 260 14.30 -8.85 -8.54
N VAL A 261 13.12 -9.50 -8.63
CA VAL A 261 12.79 -10.41 -9.73
C VAL A 261 12.75 -9.67 -11.06
N GLY A 262 12.23 -8.44 -11.09
CA GLY A 262 12.23 -7.56 -12.26
C GLY A 262 13.63 -7.26 -12.78
N ILE A 263 14.57 -6.88 -11.90
CA ILE A 263 15.97 -6.62 -12.27
C ILE A 263 16.65 -7.90 -12.80
N ASN A 264 16.46 -9.05 -12.14
CA ASN A 264 16.95 -10.34 -12.64
C ASN A 264 16.38 -10.66 -14.04
N THR A 265 15.09 -10.40 -14.25
CA THR A 265 14.37 -10.65 -15.51
C THR A 265 14.85 -9.73 -16.64
N VAL A 266 15.07 -8.45 -16.36
CA VAL A 266 15.64 -7.48 -17.32
C VAL A 266 17.07 -7.87 -17.70
N PHE A 267 17.88 -8.29 -16.73
CA PHE A 267 19.26 -8.73 -16.98
C PHE A 267 19.34 -10.04 -17.78
N ASP A 268 18.41 -10.96 -17.55
CA ASP A 268 18.29 -12.20 -18.32
C ASP A 268 17.79 -11.94 -19.76
N LEU A 269 16.81 -11.05 -19.93
CA LEU A 269 16.39 -10.57 -21.26
C LEU A 269 17.51 -9.83 -22.00
N TRP A 270 18.30 -9.01 -21.30
CA TRP A 270 19.47 -8.33 -21.88
C TRP A 270 20.52 -9.33 -22.39
N ARG A 271 20.77 -10.41 -21.64
CA ARG A 271 21.66 -11.50 -22.08
C ARG A 271 21.11 -12.25 -23.29
N LEU A 272 19.81 -12.55 -23.31
CA LEU A 272 19.16 -13.20 -24.46
C LEU A 272 19.15 -12.31 -25.71
N LEU A 273 19.03 -10.99 -25.56
CA LEU A 273 19.12 -10.04 -26.68
C LEU A 273 20.54 -9.95 -27.26
N GLY A 274 21.57 -10.18 -26.44
CA GLY A 274 22.97 -10.24 -26.87
C GLY A 274 23.39 -11.58 -27.49
N ASP A 275 22.54 -12.61 -27.45
CA ASP A 275 22.84 -13.93 -28.02
C ASP A 275 22.47 -13.97 -29.51
N LEU A 276 23.49 -13.79 -30.36
CA LEU A 276 23.34 -13.80 -31.83
C LEU A 276 22.89 -15.14 -32.41
N SER A 277 22.80 -16.22 -31.62
CA SER A 277 22.24 -17.50 -32.06
C SER A 277 20.71 -17.56 -32.00
N LEU A 278 20.06 -16.64 -31.29
CA LEU A 278 18.61 -16.60 -31.12
C LEU A 278 17.93 -15.71 -32.16
N SER A 279 16.76 -16.15 -32.66
CA SER A 279 15.93 -15.32 -33.53
C SER A 279 15.18 -14.24 -32.74
N LEU A 280 14.85 -13.11 -33.39
CA LEU A 280 13.98 -12.08 -32.78
C LEU A 280 12.60 -12.64 -32.39
N LEU A 281 12.12 -13.67 -33.09
CA LEU A 281 10.86 -14.33 -32.76
C LEU A 281 10.97 -15.12 -31.44
N ASP A 282 12.09 -15.79 -31.20
CA ASP A 282 12.34 -16.54 -29.96
C ASP A 282 12.59 -15.61 -28.78
N PHE A 283 13.27 -14.48 -29.00
CA PHE A 283 13.31 -13.36 -28.04
C PHE A 283 11.88 -12.85 -27.73
N GLY A 284 11.04 -12.66 -28.75
CA GLY A 284 9.63 -12.27 -28.60
C GLY A 284 8.81 -13.25 -27.74
N LYS A 285 8.94 -14.57 -27.98
CA LYS A 285 8.35 -15.62 -27.12
C LYS A 285 8.84 -15.50 -25.68
N HIS A 286 10.14 -15.24 -25.49
CA HIS A 286 10.77 -15.09 -24.18
C HIS A 286 10.31 -13.86 -23.41
N LEU A 287 10.10 -12.73 -24.10
CA LEU A 287 9.53 -11.52 -23.53
C LEU A 287 8.06 -11.75 -23.15
N PHE A 288 7.25 -12.27 -24.08
CA PHE A 288 5.82 -12.51 -23.85
C PHE A 288 5.57 -13.47 -22.68
N ALA A 289 6.32 -14.58 -22.59
CA ALA A 289 6.21 -15.52 -21.48
C ALA A 289 6.50 -14.87 -20.12
N ARG A 290 7.53 -14.00 -20.03
CA ARG A 290 7.86 -13.26 -18.80
C ARG A 290 6.81 -12.21 -18.46
N VAL A 291 6.29 -11.47 -19.44
CA VAL A 291 5.16 -10.53 -19.24
C VAL A 291 3.91 -11.28 -18.73
N PHE A 292 3.59 -12.43 -19.32
CA PHE A 292 2.47 -13.25 -18.86
C PHE A 292 2.67 -13.76 -17.43
N GLY A 293 3.78 -14.43 -17.15
CA GLY A 293 4.03 -15.08 -15.85
C GLY A 293 4.38 -14.13 -14.71
N LEU A 294 5.02 -12.99 -14.97
CA LEU A 294 5.55 -12.08 -13.94
C LEU A 294 4.83 -10.71 -13.87
N ILE A 295 3.90 -10.42 -14.78
CA ILE A 295 3.09 -9.18 -14.74
C ILE A 295 1.60 -9.49 -14.80
N MET A 296 1.13 -10.16 -15.85
CA MET A 296 -0.31 -10.41 -16.06
C MET A 296 -0.89 -11.36 -15.01
N LEU A 297 -0.23 -12.49 -14.75
CA LEU A 297 -0.66 -13.46 -13.74
C LEU A 297 -0.64 -12.86 -12.31
N PRO A 298 0.44 -12.19 -11.84
CA PRO A 298 0.43 -11.56 -10.52
C PRO A 298 -0.64 -10.49 -10.36
N LEU A 299 -0.86 -9.65 -11.39
CA LEU A 299 -1.90 -8.63 -11.35
C LEU A 299 -3.30 -9.24 -11.27
N PHE A 300 -3.57 -10.29 -12.06
CA PHE A 300 -4.85 -11.01 -12.04
C PHE A 300 -5.13 -11.68 -10.69
N LEU A 301 -4.13 -12.33 -10.09
CA LEU A 301 -4.27 -12.93 -8.77
C LEU A 301 -4.47 -11.85 -7.69
N TYR A 302 -3.76 -10.73 -7.78
CA TYR A 302 -3.91 -9.60 -6.86
C TYR A 302 -5.30 -8.94 -6.93
N THR A 303 -5.85 -8.71 -8.13
CA THR A 303 -7.23 -8.21 -8.26
C THR A 303 -8.26 -9.23 -7.77
N THR A 304 -8.04 -10.53 -8.01
CA THR A 304 -8.88 -11.61 -7.49
C THR A 304 -8.88 -11.65 -5.96
N ILE A 305 -7.73 -11.43 -5.32
CA ILE A 305 -7.60 -11.32 -3.85
C ILE A 305 -8.48 -10.19 -3.31
N PHE A 306 -8.51 -9.02 -3.95
CA PHE A 306 -9.39 -7.92 -3.57
C PHE A 306 -10.87 -8.20 -3.87
N ALA A 307 -11.19 -8.89 -4.98
CA ALA A 307 -12.56 -9.32 -5.27
C ALA A 307 -13.10 -10.24 -4.16
N VAL A 308 -12.32 -11.23 -3.73
CA VAL A 308 -12.66 -12.12 -2.62
C VAL A 308 -12.84 -11.33 -1.31
N HIS A 309 -11.91 -10.41 -0.99
CA HIS A 309 -12.02 -9.55 0.20
C HIS A 309 -13.37 -8.79 0.25
N PHE A 310 -13.77 -8.10 -0.82
CA PHE A 310 -15.04 -7.38 -0.86
C PHE A 310 -16.28 -8.28 -0.98
N ILE A 311 -16.15 -9.53 -1.40
CA ILE A 311 -17.25 -10.51 -1.40
C ILE A 311 -17.49 -11.05 0.01
N ILE A 312 -16.42 -11.29 0.78
CA ILE A 312 -16.52 -11.76 2.17
C ILE A 312 -17.01 -10.64 3.10
N LEU A 313 -16.44 -9.45 3.02
CA LEU A 313 -16.79 -8.30 3.87
C LEU A 313 -18.00 -7.55 3.29
N ASN A 314 -19.21 -8.05 3.57
CA ASN A 314 -20.45 -7.53 3.01
C ASN A 314 -21.37 -6.80 4.01
N ARG A 315 -20.96 -6.66 5.28
CA ARG A 315 -21.71 -5.92 6.33
C ARG A 315 -20.99 -4.63 6.72
N SER A 316 -21.72 -3.65 7.25
CA SER A 316 -21.13 -2.45 7.87
C SER A 316 -20.19 -2.82 9.02
N GLY A 317 -19.26 -1.93 9.33
CA GLY A 317 -18.24 -2.14 10.35
C GLY A 317 -17.28 -0.96 10.43
N PRO A 318 -16.39 -0.90 11.43
CA PRO A 318 -15.72 0.35 11.87
C PRO A 318 -14.73 0.96 10.86
N GLY A 319 -14.60 0.40 9.66
CA GLY A 319 -13.79 0.97 8.57
C GLY A 319 -14.59 1.51 7.39
N ASP A 320 -15.92 1.48 7.43
CA ASP A 320 -16.77 1.92 6.32
C ASP A 320 -16.69 3.44 6.07
N GLY A 321 -16.62 4.25 7.14
CA GLY A 321 -16.45 5.72 7.07
C GLY A 321 -15.13 6.23 6.46
N PHE A 322 -14.17 5.36 6.12
CA PHE A 322 -12.98 5.77 5.33
C PHE A 322 -13.23 5.75 3.81
N PHE A 323 -14.37 5.18 3.39
CA PHE A 323 -14.77 5.02 1.99
C PHE A 323 -15.98 5.89 1.68
N SER A 324 -16.14 6.22 0.40
CA SER A 324 -17.26 7.02 -0.10
C SER A 324 -18.61 6.44 0.27
N SER A 325 -19.57 7.33 0.47
CA SER A 325 -20.98 7.00 0.68
C SER A 325 -21.57 6.10 -0.42
N ALA A 326 -21.04 6.17 -1.65
CA ALA A 326 -21.37 5.23 -2.73
C ALA A 326 -20.91 3.78 -2.41
N PHE A 327 -19.69 3.58 -1.91
CA PHE A 327 -19.23 2.27 -1.43
C PHE A 327 -20.03 1.81 -0.20
N GLN A 328 -20.26 2.69 0.77
CA GLN A 328 -21.02 2.37 1.99
C GLN A 328 -22.43 1.83 1.69
N SER A 329 -23.11 2.34 0.65
CA SER A 329 -24.43 1.84 0.19
C SER A 329 -24.46 0.35 -0.20
N ARG A 330 -23.30 -0.28 -0.42
CA ARG A 330 -23.17 -1.71 -0.71
C ARG A 330 -23.20 -2.58 0.55
N LEU A 331 -22.86 -2.03 1.72
CA LEU A 331 -22.66 -2.78 2.96
C LEU A 331 -23.98 -3.00 3.71
N ILE A 332 -24.31 -4.27 3.97
CA ILE A 332 -25.53 -4.65 4.69
C ILE A 332 -25.47 -4.10 6.12
N GLY A 333 -26.49 -3.36 6.53
CA GLY A 333 -26.57 -2.73 7.87
C GLY A 333 -26.01 -1.31 7.93
N ASN A 334 -25.51 -0.74 6.83
CA ASN A 334 -25.26 0.69 6.72
C ASN A 334 -26.58 1.46 6.55
N ASN A 335 -26.71 2.69 7.06
CA ASN A 335 -27.91 3.52 6.89
C ASN A 335 -28.22 3.85 5.42
N LEU A 336 -27.20 3.86 4.55
CA LEU A 336 -27.37 4.06 3.09
C LEU A 336 -27.78 2.78 2.35
N HIS A 337 -27.75 1.61 3.00
CA HIS A 337 -28.07 0.35 2.35
C HIS A 337 -29.58 0.19 2.15
N ASN A 338 -30.01 0.14 0.88
CA ASN A 338 -31.42 0.17 0.47
C ASN A 338 -32.17 1.44 0.86
N ALA A 339 -31.49 2.52 1.24
CA ALA A 339 -32.15 3.81 1.39
C ALA A 339 -32.68 4.31 0.01
N SER A 340 -33.66 5.20 0.07
CA SER A 340 -34.29 5.81 -1.10
C SER A 340 -34.31 7.32 -0.93
N MET A 341 -33.74 8.04 -1.87
CA MET A 341 -33.64 9.50 -1.87
C MET A 341 -33.77 10.03 -3.31
N PRO A 342 -34.07 11.32 -3.52
CA PRO A 342 -34.21 11.84 -4.88
C PRO A 342 -32.87 12.01 -5.59
N GLU A 343 -32.79 11.65 -6.87
CA GLU A 343 -31.53 11.62 -7.65
C GLU A 343 -30.89 13.00 -7.82
N TYR A 344 -31.70 14.05 -8.01
CA TYR A 344 -31.26 15.39 -8.39
C TYR A 344 -31.52 16.41 -7.29
N LEU A 345 -30.56 17.26 -6.99
CA LEU A 345 -30.74 18.36 -6.05
C LEU A 345 -31.81 19.35 -6.56
N ALA A 346 -32.64 19.88 -5.66
CA ALA A 346 -33.62 20.91 -5.96
C ALA A 346 -33.62 22.04 -4.93
N TYR A 347 -34.21 23.17 -5.30
CA TYR A 347 -34.53 24.23 -4.34
C TYR A 347 -35.64 23.76 -3.38
N GLY A 348 -35.51 24.13 -2.10
CA GLY A 348 -36.35 23.64 -1.00
C GLY A 348 -35.96 22.25 -0.48
N SER A 349 -34.90 21.63 -1.01
CA SER A 349 -34.36 20.37 -0.48
C SER A 349 -33.58 20.59 0.81
N VAL A 350 -33.72 19.66 1.76
CA VAL A 350 -32.81 19.53 2.90
C VAL A 350 -31.75 18.49 2.54
N ILE A 351 -30.48 18.80 2.77
CA ILE A 351 -29.33 17.96 2.43
C ILE A 351 -28.31 17.88 3.56
N THR A 352 -27.49 16.83 3.53
CA THR A 352 -26.18 16.82 4.19
C THR A 352 -25.08 16.94 3.14
N VAL A 353 -24.01 17.66 3.49
CA VAL A 353 -22.88 17.93 2.58
C VAL A 353 -21.61 17.37 3.21
N GLU A 354 -21.00 16.38 2.54
CA GLU A 354 -19.80 15.65 2.97
C GLU A 354 -18.60 16.14 2.16
N GLU A 355 -17.45 16.43 2.79
CA GLU A 355 -16.23 16.74 2.04
C GLU A 355 -15.77 15.50 1.23
N SER A 356 -15.50 15.66 -0.08
CA SER A 356 -15.10 14.58 -0.99
C SER A 356 -13.65 14.10 -0.83
N ALA A 357 -12.88 14.70 0.08
CA ALA A 357 -11.62 14.12 0.55
C ALA A 357 -11.95 12.95 1.49
N ASN A 358 -11.27 11.81 1.33
CA ASN A 358 -11.56 10.62 2.15
C ASN A 358 -11.26 10.88 3.64
N ALA A 359 -12.19 10.52 4.52
CA ALA A 359 -12.28 10.97 5.93
C ALA A 359 -12.57 12.48 6.10
N GLY A 360 -13.23 13.08 5.12
CA GLY A 360 -13.78 14.43 5.18
C GLY A 360 -14.96 14.52 6.15
N GLY A 361 -15.17 15.71 6.72
CA GLY A 361 -16.30 15.94 7.62
C GLY A 361 -17.56 16.40 6.91
N TYR A 362 -18.70 16.25 7.58
CA TYR A 362 -19.95 16.92 7.24
C TYR A 362 -19.84 18.41 7.51
N LEU A 363 -20.32 19.23 6.57
CA LEU A 363 -20.53 20.65 6.82
C LEU A 363 -21.52 20.81 7.99
N HIS A 364 -21.04 21.39 9.08
CA HIS A 364 -21.69 21.39 10.38
C HIS A 364 -21.74 22.79 10.96
N SER A 365 -22.79 23.11 11.72
CA SER A 365 -22.87 24.37 12.46
C SER A 365 -23.68 24.20 13.74
N HIS A 366 -23.31 24.92 14.79
CA HIS A 366 -23.94 24.81 16.11
C HIS A 366 -24.00 26.19 16.78
N TRP A 367 -24.85 26.37 17.80
CA TRP A 367 -25.18 27.67 18.40
C TRP A 367 -24.00 28.49 18.99
N HIS A 368 -22.80 27.90 19.14
CA HIS A 368 -21.60 28.61 19.59
C HIS A 368 -21.06 29.59 18.52
N LEU A 369 -20.58 30.74 18.98
CA LEU A 369 -19.92 31.76 18.16
C LEU A 369 -18.40 31.55 18.14
N TYR A 370 -17.70 32.09 17.14
CA TYR A 370 -16.25 32.21 17.21
C TYR A 370 -15.83 33.08 18.41
N PRO A 371 -14.80 32.70 19.18
CA PRO A 371 -14.37 33.44 20.35
C PRO A 371 -13.71 34.78 19.96
N GLU A 372 -13.69 35.72 20.90
CA GLU A 372 -13.06 37.03 20.72
C GLU A 372 -11.58 36.89 20.31
N GLY A 373 -11.15 37.73 19.36
CA GLY A 373 -9.82 37.65 18.74
C GLY A 373 -9.68 36.59 17.63
N VAL A 374 -10.69 35.77 17.35
CA VAL A 374 -10.69 34.74 16.29
C VAL A 374 -11.65 35.10 15.17
N GLY A 375 -11.33 36.17 14.43
CA GLY A 375 -12.14 36.67 13.32
C GLY A 375 -13.41 37.39 13.78
N ALA A 376 -14.48 37.30 13.01
CA ALA A 376 -15.77 37.89 13.36
C ALA A 376 -16.53 37.00 14.38
N PRO A 377 -17.20 37.59 15.39
CA PRO A 377 -17.93 36.86 16.43
C PRO A 377 -19.32 36.38 15.93
N GLN A 378 -19.32 35.57 14.88
CA GLN A 378 -20.50 34.96 14.26
C GLN A 378 -20.54 33.45 14.55
N GLN A 379 -21.62 32.76 14.13
CA GLN A 379 -21.80 31.33 14.42
C GLN A 379 -20.68 30.49 13.78
N GLN A 380 -20.17 29.50 14.52
CA GLN A 380 -19.13 28.60 14.02
C GLN A 380 -19.66 27.70 12.89
N VAL A 381 -18.87 27.56 11.83
CA VAL A 381 -19.07 26.53 10.79
C VAL A 381 -17.82 25.67 10.71
N THR A 382 -18.01 24.37 10.73
CA THR A 382 -16.95 23.37 10.88
C THR A 382 -17.23 22.17 10.00
N ALA A 383 -16.27 21.24 9.94
CA ALA A 383 -16.45 19.92 9.37
C ALA A 383 -16.43 18.88 10.50
N TYR A 384 -17.56 18.22 10.72
CA TYR A 384 -17.76 17.24 11.80
C TYR A 384 -17.74 15.81 11.27
N LEU A 385 -17.04 14.89 11.95
CA LEU A 385 -16.77 13.54 11.45
C LEU A 385 -17.92 12.53 11.69
N HIS A 386 -19.03 12.96 12.27
CA HIS A 386 -20.16 12.11 12.60
C HIS A 386 -21.49 12.69 12.08
N LYS A 387 -22.47 11.81 11.86
CA LYS A 387 -23.82 12.20 11.44
C LYS A 387 -24.58 12.80 12.62
N ASP A 388 -25.04 14.03 12.45
CA ASP A 388 -25.77 14.82 13.45
C ASP A 388 -26.92 15.59 12.75
N TYR A 389 -27.96 15.98 13.50
CA TYR A 389 -29.02 16.87 13.00
C TYR A 389 -28.48 18.26 12.62
N ASN A 390 -27.40 18.70 13.26
CA ASN A 390 -26.64 19.93 12.97
C ASN A 390 -25.79 19.85 11.68
N ASN A 391 -25.93 18.77 10.89
CA ASN A 391 -25.33 18.63 9.56
C ASN A 391 -26.34 18.94 8.43
N LEU A 392 -27.59 19.33 8.78
CA LEU A 392 -28.69 19.53 7.83
C LEU A 392 -28.73 20.96 7.32
N TRP A 393 -28.65 21.12 6.00
CA TRP A 393 -28.73 22.41 5.30
C TRP A 393 -29.91 22.43 4.33
N LEU A 394 -30.67 23.53 4.34
CA LEU A 394 -31.77 23.81 3.42
C LEU A 394 -31.23 24.61 2.22
N VAL A 395 -31.47 24.11 1.01
CA VAL A 395 -31.08 24.79 -0.24
C VAL A 395 -32.15 25.80 -0.63
N LYS A 396 -31.85 27.09 -0.47
CA LYS A 396 -32.73 28.21 -0.86
C LYS A 396 -32.29 28.88 -2.15
N ARG A 397 -33.25 29.56 -2.78
CA ARG A 397 -33.05 30.48 -3.90
C ARG A 397 -32.18 31.67 -3.45
N PRO A 398 -31.50 32.39 -4.37
CA PRO A 398 -30.80 33.62 -4.03
C PRO A 398 -31.78 34.73 -3.64
N ASP A 399 -32.96 34.73 -4.25
CA ASP A 399 -34.08 35.60 -3.95
C ASP A 399 -34.88 34.99 -2.78
N ASN A 400 -35.33 35.80 -1.82
CA ASN A 400 -36.07 35.32 -0.63
C ASN A 400 -37.52 34.86 -0.95
N SER A 401 -37.80 34.47 -2.19
CA SER A 401 -39.07 33.89 -2.61
C SER A 401 -39.16 32.42 -2.17
N ASP A 402 -39.60 32.20 -0.93
CA ASP A 402 -40.00 30.89 -0.39
C ASP A 402 -41.30 30.36 -1.04
N ASP A 403 -41.60 30.78 -2.28
CA ASP A 403 -42.78 30.41 -3.07
C ASP A 403 -42.62 28.98 -3.62
N LEU A 404 -42.73 28.05 -2.69
CA LEU A 404 -42.62 26.61 -2.88
C LEU A 404 -43.92 26.00 -3.43
N THR A 405 -44.81 26.78 -4.02
CA THR A 405 -46.09 26.31 -4.59
C THR A 405 -45.95 25.69 -5.99
N GLY A 406 -44.88 26.03 -6.72
CA GLY A 406 -44.57 25.49 -8.04
C GLY A 406 -43.95 24.09 -8.07
N PRO A 407 -43.73 23.51 -9.28
CA PRO A 407 -43.02 22.26 -9.46
C PRO A 407 -41.57 22.35 -8.92
N PRO A 408 -40.96 21.23 -8.48
CA PRO A 408 -39.62 21.26 -7.91
C PRO A 408 -38.57 21.66 -8.97
N GLU A 409 -37.90 22.79 -8.72
CA GLU A 409 -36.86 23.32 -9.60
C GLU A 409 -35.50 22.71 -9.23
N LEU A 410 -34.87 22.04 -10.19
CA LEU A 410 -33.61 21.32 -10.00
C LEU A 410 -32.40 22.26 -10.12
N VAL A 411 -31.42 22.09 -9.24
CA VAL A 411 -30.16 22.85 -9.22
C VAL A 411 -29.18 22.30 -10.27
N ARG A 412 -28.58 23.20 -11.04
CA ARG A 412 -27.65 22.91 -12.14
C ARG A 412 -26.26 23.49 -11.89
N HIS A 413 -25.28 22.98 -12.63
CA HIS A 413 -23.95 23.58 -12.71
C HIS A 413 -24.04 25.04 -13.19
N GLY A 414 -23.54 25.95 -12.35
CA GLY A 414 -23.50 27.39 -12.56
C GLY A 414 -24.61 28.15 -11.84
N ASP A 415 -25.59 27.47 -11.25
CA ASP A 415 -26.68 28.10 -10.48
C ASP A 415 -26.19 28.64 -9.14
N ILE A 416 -26.96 29.57 -8.57
CA ILE A 416 -26.63 30.27 -7.34
C ILE A 416 -27.64 29.87 -6.27
N ILE A 417 -27.13 29.44 -5.13
CA ILE A 417 -27.94 28.98 -3.99
C ILE A 417 -27.59 29.78 -2.74
N ARG A 418 -28.46 29.69 -1.74
CA ARG A 418 -28.15 29.96 -0.34
C ARG A 418 -28.28 28.66 0.45
N LEU A 419 -27.35 28.40 1.36
CA LEU A 419 -27.41 27.26 2.28
C LEU A 419 -27.81 27.77 3.66
N GLU A 420 -29.03 27.48 4.10
CA GLU A 420 -29.52 27.82 5.45
C GLU A 420 -29.37 26.62 6.37
N HIS A 421 -28.68 26.77 7.50
CA HIS A 421 -28.54 25.72 8.50
C HIS A 421 -29.88 25.45 9.19
N LYS A 422 -30.37 24.21 9.12
CA LYS A 422 -31.75 23.88 9.48
C LYS A 422 -32.09 24.11 10.96
N GLU A 423 -31.15 23.84 11.87
CA GLU A 423 -31.39 23.95 13.31
C GLU A 423 -31.30 25.40 13.82
N THR A 424 -30.35 26.19 13.29
CA THR A 424 -30.10 27.57 13.78
C THR A 424 -30.66 28.66 12.87
N THR A 425 -31.19 28.32 11.70
CA THR A 425 -31.74 29.22 10.67
C THR A 425 -30.78 30.32 10.19
N ARG A 426 -29.47 30.05 10.30
CA ARG A 426 -28.40 30.94 9.84
C ARG A 426 -27.89 30.50 8.47
N ASN A 427 -27.53 31.44 7.63
CA ASN A 427 -26.98 31.22 6.30
C ASN A 427 -25.49 30.91 6.38
N LEU A 428 -25.00 30.03 5.50
CA LEU A 428 -23.58 29.86 5.26
C LEU A 428 -23.02 31.15 4.64
N HIS A 429 -22.05 31.76 5.32
CA HIS A 429 -21.54 33.09 5.03
C HIS A 429 -20.02 33.09 4.91
N SER A 430 -19.45 34.01 4.13
CA SER A 430 -18.01 34.27 4.14
C SER A 430 -17.67 35.74 3.87
N HIS A 431 -16.62 36.24 4.51
CA HIS A 431 -16.27 37.65 4.52
C HIS A 431 -14.75 37.87 4.50
N PHE A 432 -14.31 39.12 4.36
CA PHE A 432 -12.88 39.48 4.29
C PHE A 432 -12.11 39.42 5.64
N HIS A 433 -12.53 38.57 6.59
CA HIS A 433 -11.74 38.22 7.77
C HIS A 433 -10.93 36.95 7.53
N GLU A 434 -9.73 36.88 8.10
CA GLU A 434 -8.87 35.69 8.04
C GLU A 434 -9.46 34.50 8.81
N ALA A 435 -9.27 33.29 8.29
CA ALA A 435 -9.70 32.07 8.96
C ALA A 435 -8.97 31.82 10.31
N PRO A 436 -9.56 31.04 11.23
CA PRO A 436 -9.02 30.82 12.59
C PRO A 436 -7.57 30.33 12.64
N LEU A 437 -7.23 29.31 11.86
CA LEU A 437 -5.91 28.66 11.80
C LEU A 437 -5.24 28.83 10.44
N THR A 438 -6.01 28.94 9.36
CA THR A 438 -5.48 29.04 7.99
C THR A 438 -5.54 30.49 7.51
N LYS A 439 -4.69 31.35 8.07
CA LYS A 439 -4.68 32.82 7.88
C LYS A 439 -4.65 33.32 6.43
N LYS A 440 -4.24 32.48 5.46
CA LYS A 440 -4.29 32.80 4.02
C LYS A 440 -5.68 32.61 3.38
N HIS A 441 -6.62 32.01 4.09
CA HIS A 441 -8.00 31.77 3.65
C HIS A 441 -8.95 32.71 4.40
N LEU A 442 -10.13 32.90 3.84
CA LEU A 442 -11.20 33.66 4.46
C LEU A 442 -11.99 32.80 5.45
N GLN A 443 -12.49 33.43 6.50
CA GLN A 443 -13.36 32.81 7.49
C GLN A 443 -14.72 32.46 6.87
N VAL A 444 -15.29 31.34 7.29
CA VAL A 444 -16.65 30.91 6.98
C VAL A 444 -17.43 30.83 8.28
N THR A 445 -18.68 31.28 8.26
CA THR A 445 -19.50 31.52 9.45
C THR A 445 -20.97 31.22 9.16
N GLY A 446 -21.79 31.16 10.22
CA GLY A 446 -23.24 31.26 10.12
C GLY A 446 -23.70 32.69 10.42
N TYR A 447 -24.40 33.32 9.46
CA TYR A 447 -24.89 34.71 9.56
C TYR A 447 -26.39 34.81 9.21
N GLY A 448 -26.97 36.02 9.22
CA GLY A 448 -28.40 36.22 8.96
C GLY A 448 -29.31 35.83 10.14
N ILE A 449 -30.64 35.87 9.97
CA ILE A 449 -31.66 35.40 10.94
C ILE A 449 -32.85 34.84 10.16
N ASN A 450 -33.37 33.65 10.51
CA ASN A 450 -34.51 33.01 9.83
C ASN A 450 -34.33 32.96 8.30
N GLY A 451 -33.13 32.63 7.83
CA GLY A 451 -32.77 32.62 6.40
C GLY A 451 -32.60 34.00 5.74
N SER A 452 -33.00 35.11 6.39
CA SER A 452 -32.73 36.47 5.92
C SER A 452 -31.25 36.81 6.11
N GLY A 453 -30.65 37.53 5.17
CA GLY A 453 -29.22 37.83 5.18
C GLY A 453 -28.80 38.67 3.97
N ASP A 454 -27.54 38.59 3.56
CA ASP A 454 -26.94 39.53 2.60
C ASP A 454 -26.34 38.84 1.34
N VAL A 455 -25.66 39.62 0.50
CA VAL A 455 -25.05 39.13 -0.76
C VAL A 455 -23.89 38.15 -0.54
N ASN A 456 -23.31 38.11 0.67
CA ASN A 456 -22.24 37.20 1.08
C ASN A 456 -22.75 35.85 1.61
N ASP A 457 -24.07 35.62 1.53
CA ASP A 457 -24.69 34.31 1.75
C ASP A 457 -24.89 33.53 0.44
N LEU A 458 -24.42 34.08 -0.70
CA LEU A 458 -24.66 33.55 -2.03
C LEU A 458 -23.49 32.69 -2.53
N TRP A 459 -23.78 31.43 -2.84
CA TRP A 459 -22.82 30.43 -3.29
C TRP A 459 -23.20 29.90 -4.67
N GLN A 460 -22.27 29.96 -5.62
CA GLN A 460 -22.44 29.34 -6.93
C GLN A 460 -22.05 27.86 -6.88
N VAL A 461 -22.90 26.99 -7.43
CA VAL A 461 -22.68 25.54 -7.43
C VAL A 461 -21.97 25.12 -8.73
N GLU A 462 -20.76 24.59 -8.60
CA GLU A 462 -20.00 24.07 -9.74
C GLU A 462 -19.83 22.55 -9.64
N VAL A 463 -20.46 21.79 -10.54
CA VAL A 463 -20.19 20.35 -10.69
C VAL A 463 -18.80 20.17 -11.31
N CYS A 464 -17.88 19.47 -10.64
CA CYS A 464 -16.53 19.20 -11.13
C CYS A 464 -16.56 18.35 -12.41
N GLY A 465 -15.89 18.83 -13.47
CA GLY A 465 -15.93 18.19 -14.80
C GLY A 465 -17.28 18.29 -15.53
N GLY A 466 -18.28 18.95 -14.94
CA GLY A 466 -19.58 19.22 -15.56
C GLY A 466 -19.55 20.39 -16.53
N LYS A 467 -20.58 20.46 -17.37
CA LYS A 467 -20.86 21.57 -18.30
C LYS A 467 -22.03 22.41 -17.79
N LYS A 468 -22.13 23.65 -18.28
CA LYS A 468 -23.23 24.56 -17.93
C LYS A 468 -24.59 23.91 -18.21
N GLY A 469 -25.44 23.84 -17.20
CA GLY A 469 -26.77 23.23 -17.27
C GLY A 469 -26.86 21.76 -16.84
N ASP A 470 -25.73 21.08 -16.61
CA ASP A 470 -25.69 19.73 -16.04
C ASP A 470 -26.35 19.72 -14.65
N LEU A 471 -27.16 18.69 -14.38
CA LEU A 471 -27.86 18.55 -13.10
C LEU A 471 -26.93 18.03 -12.00
N VAL A 472 -27.10 18.55 -10.77
CA VAL A 472 -26.39 18.05 -9.59
C VAL A 472 -27.00 16.71 -9.15
N LYS A 473 -26.26 15.61 -9.29
CA LYS A 473 -26.66 14.27 -8.86
C LYS A 473 -26.17 13.97 -7.44
N VAL A 474 -27.09 13.58 -6.57
CA VAL A 474 -26.78 13.14 -5.19
C VAL A 474 -25.86 11.90 -5.23
N LEU A 475 -24.93 11.81 -4.28
CA LEU A 475 -23.86 10.79 -4.16
C LEU A 475 -22.86 10.64 -5.34
N ARG A 476 -23.13 11.23 -6.52
CA ARG A 476 -22.27 11.09 -7.72
C ARG A 476 -21.62 12.39 -8.18
N SER A 477 -22.32 13.52 -8.12
CA SER A 477 -21.76 14.81 -8.51
C SER A 477 -20.89 15.35 -7.38
N LYS A 478 -19.58 15.42 -7.61
CA LYS A 478 -18.70 16.27 -6.81
C LYS A 478 -18.98 17.72 -7.17
N VAL A 479 -19.34 18.53 -6.18
CA VAL A 479 -19.67 19.94 -6.33
C VAL A 479 -18.65 20.81 -5.59
N ARG A 480 -18.48 22.05 -6.05
CA ARG A 480 -17.80 23.11 -5.33
C ARG A 480 -18.78 24.23 -5.08
N PHE A 481 -18.62 24.91 -3.94
CA PHE A 481 -19.38 26.11 -3.61
C PHE A 481 -18.45 27.32 -3.76
N LEU A 482 -18.69 28.13 -4.78
CA LEU A 482 -17.92 29.35 -5.05
C LEU A 482 -18.63 30.54 -4.41
N HIS A 483 -17.97 31.24 -3.50
CA HIS A 483 -18.55 32.39 -2.82
C HIS A 483 -18.66 33.59 -3.77
N ARG A 484 -19.87 34.11 -3.97
CA ARG A 484 -20.12 35.08 -5.05
C ARG A 484 -19.43 36.43 -4.83
N SER A 485 -19.39 36.94 -3.60
CA SER A 485 -18.85 38.28 -3.33
C SER A 485 -17.32 38.35 -3.37
N THR A 486 -16.62 37.27 -3.00
CA THR A 486 -15.14 37.28 -2.88
C THR A 486 -14.44 36.36 -3.88
N GLY A 487 -15.18 35.51 -4.60
CA GLY A 487 -14.62 34.56 -5.58
C GLY A 487 -13.83 33.39 -4.97
N CYS A 488 -13.81 33.24 -3.65
CA CYS A 488 -13.16 32.10 -2.99
C CYS A 488 -14.01 30.82 -3.10
N VAL A 489 -13.38 29.66 -2.87
CA VAL A 489 -14.06 28.35 -2.89
C VAL A 489 -14.16 27.77 -1.48
N LEU A 490 -15.33 27.27 -1.09
CA LEU A 490 -15.56 26.58 0.19
C LEU A 490 -14.67 25.34 0.28
N CYS A 491 -13.87 25.24 1.34
CA CYS A 491 -12.97 24.13 1.57
C CYS A 491 -12.74 23.80 3.05
N SER A 492 -12.45 22.54 3.30
CA SER A 492 -11.92 22.07 4.58
C SER A 492 -10.41 22.20 4.58
N SER A 493 -9.83 22.85 5.60
CA SER A 493 -8.38 23.03 5.68
C SER A 493 -7.64 21.76 6.13
N GLY A 494 -8.38 20.75 6.60
CA GLY A 494 -7.83 19.54 7.22
C GLY A 494 -7.18 19.77 8.59
N LYS A 495 -7.25 20.98 9.15
CA LYS A 495 -6.74 21.28 10.51
C LYS A 495 -7.85 21.12 11.54
N THR A 496 -7.52 20.46 12.64
CA THR A 496 -8.37 20.39 13.83
C THR A 496 -8.37 21.73 14.57
N LEU A 497 -9.56 22.26 14.87
CA LEU A 497 -9.75 23.44 15.71
C LEU A 497 -9.34 23.15 17.17
N PRO A 498 -8.91 24.18 17.94
CA PRO A 498 -8.71 24.03 19.38
C PRO A 498 -10.02 23.72 20.12
N LYS A 499 -9.95 23.49 21.44
CA LYS A 499 -11.09 23.11 22.29
C LYS A 499 -12.34 24.01 22.19
N TRP A 500 -12.18 25.30 21.87
CA TRP A 500 -13.31 26.22 21.66
C TRP A 500 -14.16 25.89 20.42
N GLY A 501 -13.58 25.16 19.46
CA GLY A 501 -14.23 24.62 18.26
C GLY A 501 -14.40 23.10 18.35
N TRP A 502 -14.51 22.56 19.57
CA TRP A 502 -14.87 21.17 19.87
C TRP A 502 -13.98 20.10 19.21
N GLU A 503 -12.73 20.44 18.89
CA GLU A 503 -11.79 19.56 18.18
C GLU A 503 -12.35 19.06 16.82
N GLN A 504 -13.23 19.86 16.20
CA GLN A 504 -13.78 19.66 14.86
C GLN A 504 -12.82 20.20 13.77
N VAL A 505 -13.04 19.88 12.49
CA VAL A 505 -12.17 20.33 11.40
C VAL A 505 -12.54 21.76 10.94
N GLU A 506 -11.54 22.59 10.66
CA GLU A 506 -11.70 23.98 10.21
C GLU A 506 -12.23 24.04 8.76
N VAL A 507 -13.42 24.64 8.58
CA VAL A 507 -13.95 25.04 7.27
C VAL A 507 -13.57 26.50 6.99
N THR A 508 -13.15 26.77 5.75
CA THR A 508 -12.63 28.05 5.29
C THR A 508 -13.06 28.32 3.85
N CYS A 509 -12.86 29.54 3.36
CA CYS A 509 -13.04 29.85 1.94
C CYS A 509 -11.68 30.21 1.33
N SER A 510 -11.17 29.33 0.46
CA SER A 510 -9.86 29.45 -0.15
C SER A 510 -9.87 30.43 -1.33
N PRO A 511 -9.03 31.49 -1.35
CA PRO A 511 -8.86 32.32 -2.54
C PRO A 511 -8.16 31.57 -3.69
N TYR A 512 -7.56 30.40 -3.42
CA TYR A 512 -7.00 29.53 -4.44
C TYR A 512 -8.09 28.64 -5.03
N VAL A 513 -8.64 29.07 -6.18
CA VAL A 513 -9.75 28.42 -6.91
C VAL A 513 -9.35 27.12 -7.63
N LYS A 514 -8.10 26.66 -7.47
CA LYS A 514 -7.62 25.40 -8.08
C LYS A 514 -8.43 24.22 -7.54
N GLU A 515 -8.90 23.35 -8.43
CA GLU A 515 -9.52 22.08 -8.04
C GLU A 515 -8.55 21.23 -7.21
N THR A 516 -8.95 20.98 -5.97
CA THR A 516 -8.27 20.08 -5.02
C THR A 516 -9.32 19.24 -4.30
N PRO A 517 -8.98 18.05 -3.77
CA PRO A 517 -9.96 17.19 -3.07
C PRO A 517 -10.70 17.91 -1.93
N ASN A 518 -10.00 18.78 -1.21
CA ASN A 518 -10.52 19.58 -0.09
C ASN A 518 -11.52 20.68 -0.48
N THR A 519 -11.60 21.03 -1.77
CA THR A 519 -12.57 21.98 -2.34
C THR A 519 -13.78 21.29 -2.97
N GLN A 520 -13.78 19.95 -2.98
CA GLN A 520 -14.85 19.13 -3.53
C GLN A 520 -15.74 18.64 -2.39
N TRP A 521 -17.04 18.74 -2.61
CA TRP A 521 -18.08 18.32 -1.69
C TRP A 521 -19.02 17.35 -2.40
N ASN A 522 -19.60 16.42 -1.65
CA ASN A 522 -20.58 15.47 -2.10
C ASN A 522 -21.88 15.71 -1.32
N ILE A 523 -23.02 15.49 -1.98
CA ILE A 523 -24.32 15.54 -1.31
C ILE A 523 -24.63 14.10 -0.91
N GLU A 524 -24.68 13.82 0.38
CA GLU A 524 -24.87 12.45 0.88
C GLU A 524 -26.35 12.14 1.09
N ASP A 525 -26.98 12.81 2.04
CA ASP A 525 -28.41 12.65 2.31
C ASP A 525 -29.20 13.77 1.62
N HIS A 526 -30.41 13.43 1.18
CA HIS A 526 -31.27 14.33 0.42
C HIS A 526 -32.74 14.04 0.69
N ILE A 527 -33.41 15.03 1.28
CA ILE A 527 -34.83 14.98 1.67
C ILE A 527 -35.58 16.08 0.94
N ASN A 528 -36.48 15.70 0.03
CA ASN A 528 -37.45 16.62 -0.59
C ASN A 528 -38.77 15.87 -0.88
N PRO A 529 -39.89 16.24 -0.23
CA PRO A 529 -41.16 15.52 -0.37
C PRO A 529 -41.82 15.66 -1.76
N LYS A 530 -41.33 16.55 -2.62
CA LYS A 530 -41.88 16.80 -3.96
C LYS A 530 -41.20 16.00 -5.07
N LEU A 531 -40.06 15.38 -4.79
CA LEU A 531 -39.33 14.60 -5.78
C LEU A 531 -39.55 13.10 -5.55
N PRO A 532 -39.59 12.29 -6.63
CA PRO A 532 -39.63 10.85 -6.48
C PRO A 532 -38.30 10.33 -5.94
N ASN A 533 -38.35 9.50 -4.89
CA ASN A 533 -37.19 8.80 -4.39
C ASN A 533 -36.77 7.68 -5.34
N ILE A 534 -35.48 7.61 -5.70
CA ILE A 534 -34.89 6.48 -6.40
C ILE A 534 -34.23 5.53 -5.41
N SER A 535 -34.09 4.25 -5.78
CA SER A 535 -33.35 3.29 -4.97
C SER A 535 -31.84 3.47 -5.17
N LEU A 536 -31.08 3.59 -4.07
CA LEU A 536 -29.62 3.75 -4.11
C LEU A 536 -28.87 2.55 -4.74
N SER A 537 -29.55 1.43 -4.97
CA SER A 537 -29.00 0.27 -5.71
C SER A 537 -28.47 0.62 -7.10
N VAL A 538 -29.07 1.62 -7.77
CA VAL A 538 -28.65 2.13 -9.10
C VAL A 538 -27.33 2.92 -9.02
N LEU A 539 -26.97 3.41 -7.83
CA LEU A 539 -25.80 4.26 -7.58
C LEU A 539 -24.57 3.47 -7.11
N LYS A 540 -24.71 2.16 -6.87
CA LYS A 540 -23.62 1.28 -6.40
C LYS A 540 -22.40 1.32 -7.34
N PRO A 541 -21.16 1.49 -6.82
CA PRO A 541 -19.95 1.54 -7.63
C PRO A 541 -19.57 0.17 -8.22
N THR A 542 -18.92 0.20 -9.38
CA THR A 542 -18.34 -0.97 -10.04
C THR A 542 -17.14 -1.51 -9.24
N PHE A 543 -16.78 -2.79 -9.46
CA PHE A 543 -15.63 -3.38 -8.79
C PHE A 543 -14.32 -2.62 -9.03
N LEU A 544 -14.11 -2.06 -10.24
CA LEU A 544 -12.90 -1.30 -10.55
C LEU A 544 -12.84 0.05 -9.82
N GLU A 545 -13.97 0.74 -9.67
CA GLU A 545 -14.05 1.97 -8.86
C GLU A 545 -13.75 1.67 -7.39
N VAL A 546 -14.35 0.61 -6.84
CA VAL A 546 -14.09 0.15 -5.46
C VAL A 546 -12.63 -0.25 -5.24
N LEU A 547 -12.03 -0.98 -6.18
CA LEU A 547 -10.63 -1.38 -6.14
C LEU A 547 -9.71 -0.16 -6.15
N TRP A 548 -9.98 0.80 -7.04
CA TRP A 548 -9.20 2.03 -7.18
C TRP A 548 -9.32 2.93 -5.94
N GLU A 549 -10.54 3.13 -5.45
CA GLU A 549 -10.82 3.85 -4.20
C GLU A 549 -10.07 3.24 -3.03
N SER A 550 -10.16 1.92 -2.85
CA SER A 550 -9.44 1.20 -1.80
C SER A 550 -7.94 1.47 -1.81
N HIS A 551 -7.31 1.47 -2.98
CA HIS A 551 -5.87 1.78 -3.09
C HIS A 551 -5.55 3.22 -2.73
N ILE A 552 -6.42 4.18 -3.08
CA ILE A 552 -6.27 5.59 -2.66
C ILE A 552 -6.37 5.71 -1.13
N VAL A 553 -7.37 5.07 -0.51
CA VAL A 553 -7.53 5.08 0.96
C VAL A 553 -6.31 4.46 1.63
N MET A 554 -5.81 3.32 1.14
CA MET A 554 -4.63 2.65 1.69
C MET A 554 -3.35 3.49 1.60
N ILE A 555 -3.09 4.12 0.44
CA ILE A 555 -1.91 4.98 0.23
C ILE A 555 -2.00 6.22 1.13
N ARG A 556 -3.18 6.84 1.25
CA ARG A 556 -3.38 8.01 2.12
C ARG A 556 -3.26 7.64 3.60
N GLY A 557 -3.89 6.54 4.03
CA GLY A 557 -3.79 6.02 5.39
C GLY A 557 -2.34 5.76 5.78
N ASN A 558 -1.57 5.07 4.92
CA ASN A 558 -0.14 4.83 5.12
C ASN A 558 0.68 6.15 5.17
N SER A 559 0.29 7.17 4.41
CA SER A 559 0.92 8.50 4.44
C SER A 559 0.55 9.33 5.68
N GLY A 560 -0.60 9.02 6.29
CA GLY A 560 -1.11 9.63 7.53
C GLY A 560 -0.51 9.03 8.80
N LEU A 561 0.07 7.82 8.73
CA LEU A 561 0.78 7.17 9.84
C LEU A 561 2.09 7.90 10.18
N LYS A 562 1.98 8.99 10.93
CA LYS A 562 3.11 9.67 11.55
C LYS A 562 3.38 9.07 12.94
N PRO A 563 4.65 8.92 13.36
CA PRO A 563 4.97 8.48 14.71
C PRO A 563 4.41 9.47 15.73
N LYS A 564 3.81 8.99 16.81
CA LYS A 564 3.44 9.86 17.94
C LYS A 564 4.70 10.23 18.71
N ASP A 565 4.82 11.49 19.13
CA ASP A 565 6.05 12.03 19.74
C ASP A 565 6.49 11.32 21.03
N ASN A 566 5.60 10.54 21.66
CA ASN A 566 5.86 9.78 22.89
C ASN A 566 6.06 8.26 22.68
N GLU A 567 6.01 7.75 21.44
CA GLU A 567 6.21 6.31 21.16
C GLU A 567 7.67 6.02 20.76
N MET A 568 8.33 5.09 21.47
CA MET A 568 9.72 4.68 21.21
C MET A 568 9.86 3.88 19.91
N ASN A 569 9.97 4.59 18.79
CA ASN A 569 10.10 4.02 17.45
C ASN A 569 11.57 3.73 17.07
N SER A 570 11.83 2.56 16.48
CA SER A 570 13.17 2.21 15.98
C SER A 570 13.46 2.85 14.61
N LYS A 571 14.73 3.15 14.32
CA LYS A 571 15.19 3.71 13.04
C LYS A 571 15.81 2.61 12.18
N PRO A 572 15.78 2.68 10.83
CA PRO A 572 16.29 1.63 9.95
C PRO A 572 17.75 1.20 10.22
N TRP A 573 18.62 2.14 10.60
CA TRP A 573 20.02 1.84 10.93
C TRP A 573 20.20 1.14 12.28
N HIS A 574 19.18 1.11 13.16
CA HIS A 574 19.23 0.35 14.41
C HIS A 574 19.17 -1.16 14.16
N TRP A 575 18.54 -1.60 13.07
CA TRP A 575 18.21 -3.01 12.84
C TRP A 575 19.44 -3.90 12.59
N PRO A 576 20.41 -3.55 11.71
CA PRO A 576 21.57 -4.41 11.42
C PRO A 576 22.51 -4.61 12.62
N ILE A 577 22.48 -3.69 13.58
CA ILE A 577 23.33 -3.69 14.80
C ILE A 577 22.53 -3.94 16.08
N ASN A 578 21.24 -4.30 15.97
CA ASN A 578 20.35 -4.62 17.09
C ASN A 578 20.25 -3.52 18.19
N TYR A 579 20.40 -2.24 17.83
CA TYR A 579 20.67 -1.15 18.79
C TYR A 579 19.51 -0.83 19.76
N GLN A 580 18.25 -1.00 19.33
CA GLN A 580 17.06 -0.53 20.07
C GLN A 580 15.98 -1.60 20.30
N VAL A 581 16.27 -2.88 20.07
CA VAL A 581 15.33 -4.00 20.30
C VAL A 581 15.12 -4.28 21.80
N GLU A 582 15.69 -3.45 22.67
CA GLU A 582 15.57 -3.49 24.13
C GLU A 582 14.11 -3.38 24.63
N TYR A 583 13.20 -2.78 23.86
CA TYR A 583 11.78 -2.72 24.22
C TYR A 583 11.06 -4.08 24.07
N LEU A 584 11.44 -4.89 23.07
CA LEU A 584 10.98 -6.28 22.93
C LEU A 584 11.41 -7.13 24.14
N LYS A 585 12.60 -6.88 24.71
CA LYS A 585 13.06 -7.59 25.93
C LYS A 585 12.14 -7.37 27.15
N ARG A 586 11.46 -6.21 27.23
CA ARG A 586 10.59 -5.85 28.38
C ARG A 586 9.16 -6.36 28.24
N PHE A 587 8.67 -6.56 27.01
CA PHE A 587 7.38 -7.21 26.75
C PHE A 587 7.49 -8.74 26.67
N PHE A 588 8.58 -9.27 26.11
CA PHE A 588 8.86 -10.71 26.04
C PHE A 588 9.88 -11.16 27.11
N SER A 589 9.80 -10.61 28.33
CA SER A 589 10.75 -10.92 29.42
C SER A 589 10.78 -12.39 29.88
N TYR A 590 9.84 -13.23 29.39
CA TYR A 590 9.84 -14.67 29.61
C TYR A 590 10.27 -15.51 28.38
N LEU A 591 10.55 -14.89 27.23
CA LEU A 591 10.89 -15.61 25.98
C LEU A 591 12.30 -15.31 25.42
N PHE A 592 12.86 -14.13 25.66
CA PHE A 592 14.18 -13.75 25.14
C PHE A 592 15.31 -13.97 26.15
N LEU A 593 15.79 -15.22 26.30
CA LEU A 593 16.94 -15.54 27.16
C LEU A 593 18.30 -15.64 26.43
N PHE A 594 18.32 -15.72 25.08
CA PHE A 594 19.54 -16.07 24.33
C PHE A 594 19.83 -15.19 23.10
N PHE A 595 20.06 -13.90 23.33
CA PHE A 595 20.92 -13.08 22.44
C PHE A 595 21.83 -12.15 23.26
N LYS A 596 22.79 -12.76 23.97
CA LYS A 596 23.89 -12.06 24.63
C LYS A 596 25.12 -12.06 23.73
N VAL A 597 25.09 -11.30 22.65
CA VAL A 597 26.28 -10.95 21.87
C VAL A 597 26.77 -9.60 22.35
N TYR A 598 27.80 -9.64 23.20
CA TYR A 598 28.68 -8.55 23.64
C TYR A 598 28.07 -7.15 23.83
N LYS A 599 27.82 -6.83 25.10
CA LYS A 599 28.32 -5.58 25.69
C LYS A 599 28.85 -5.86 27.10
#